data_AF-A0A944JME8-F1
#
_entry.id   AF-A0A944JME8-F1
#
_cell.length_a   1.000
_cell.length_b   1.000
_cell.length_c   1.000
_cell.angle_alpha   90.00
_cell.angle_beta   90.00
_cell.angle_gamma   90.00
#
_symmetry.space_group_name_H-M   'P 1'
#
loop_
_entity.id
_entity.type
_entity.pdbx_description
1 polymer ?
#
loop_
_entity_poly.entity_id
_entity_poly.type
_entity_poly.pdbx_seq_one_letter_code
_entity_poly.pdbx_strand_id
1 'polypeptide(L)' 'MTTARDIMTPGAECIDADSTVLEAAEKMARLDVGALPICGSLQATSSG' A
#
# COMPACT_ATOMS: atom_id res chain seq x y z
N MET A 1 -6.90 27.23 -8.38
CA MET A 1 -7.09 26.59 -7.06
C MET A 1 -6.23 25.34 -7.07
N THR A 2 -5.30 25.17 -6.14
CA THR A 2 -4.43 23.98 -6.07
C THR A 2 -5.25 22.78 -5.60
N THR A 3 -5.09 21.63 -6.27
CA THR A 3 -5.80 20.38 -5.96
C THR A 3 -4.87 19.42 -5.20
N ALA A 4 -5.44 18.42 -4.52
CA ALA A 4 -4.64 17.38 -3.86
C ALA A 4 -3.70 16.64 -4.82
N ARG A 5 -4.15 16.45 -6.06
CA ARG A 5 -3.35 15.80 -7.10
C ARG A 5 -2.10 16.59 -7.47
N ASP A 6 -2.11 17.91 -7.28
CA ASP A 6 -0.97 18.78 -7.59
C ASP A 6 0.14 18.73 -6.53
N ILE A 7 -0.15 18.17 -5.35
CA ILE A 7 0.75 18.21 -4.17
C ILE A 7 1.20 16.82 -3.74
N MET A 8 0.43 15.77 -4.06
CA MET A 8 0.76 14.40 -3.65
C MET A 8 2.08 13.92 -4.25
N THR A 9 2.88 13.19 -3.48
CA THR A 9 4.04 12.47 -4.01
C THR A 9 3.56 11.31 -4.89
N PRO A 10 3.90 11.28 -6.18
CA PRO A 10 3.48 10.20 -7.08
C PRO A 10 4.27 8.91 -6.82
N GLY A 11 3.75 7.79 -7.31
CA GLY A 11 4.49 6.51 -7.33
C GLY A 11 4.59 5.79 -5.99
N ALA A 12 3.61 5.95 -5.10
CA ALA A 12 3.56 5.19 -3.85
C ALA A 12 3.42 3.68 -4.14
N GLU A 13 4.35 2.90 -3.61
CA GLU A 13 4.35 1.44 -3.69
C GLU A 13 3.46 0.83 -2.61
N CYS A 14 2.52 -0.04 -3.00
CA CYS A 14 1.62 -0.74 -2.08
C CYS A 14 2.08 -2.16 -1.77
N ILE A 15 1.63 -2.71 -0.64
CA ILE A 15 1.66 -4.14 -0.34
C ILE A 15 0.24 -4.72 -0.28
N ASP A 16 0.08 -6.01 -0.57
CA ASP A 16 -1.21 -6.71 -0.48
C ASP A 16 -1.56 -7.00 0.99
N ALA A 17 -2.86 -7.00 1.34
CA ALA A 17 -3.32 -7.29 2.71
C ALA A 17 -3.00 -8.73 3.17
N ASP A 18 -2.91 -9.68 2.24
CA ASP A 18 -2.64 -11.08 2.55
C ASP A 18 -1.13 -11.40 2.59
N SER A 19 -0.26 -10.40 2.35
CA SER A 19 1.20 -10.56 2.44
C SER A 19 1.68 -10.72 3.89
N THR A 20 2.77 -11.44 4.06
CA THR A 20 3.38 -11.63 5.37
C THR A 20 4.10 -10.37 5.86
N VAL A 21 4.26 -10.25 7.18
CA VAL A 21 5.05 -9.17 7.80
C VAL A 21 6.50 -9.18 7.31
N LEU A 22 7.05 -10.35 6.99
CA LEU A 22 8.41 -10.47 6.45
C LEU A 22 8.51 -9.81 5.06
N GLU A 23 7.58 -10.10 4.16
CA GLU A 23 7.55 -9.49 2.82
C GLU A 23 7.36 -7.97 2.91
N ALA A 24 6.55 -7.49 3.87
CA ALA A 24 6.40 -6.07 4.15
C ALA A 24 7.73 -5.44 4.60
N ALA A 25 8.43 -6.07 5.55
CA ALA A 25 9.71 -5.59 6.06
C ALA A 25 10.80 -5.58 4.98
N GLU A 26 10.88 -6.63 4.16
CA GLU A 26 11.81 -6.70 3.04
C GLU A 26 11.53 -5.62 1.99
N LYS A 27 10.25 -5.35 1.68
CA LYS A 27 9.86 -4.29 0.75
C LYS A 27 10.17 -2.90 1.32
N MET A 28 9.92 -2.66 2.61
CA MET A 28 10.27 -1.41 3.30
C MET A 28 11.78 -1.16 3.25
N ALA A 29 12.60 -2.18 3.56
CA ALA A 29 14.05 -2.07 3.55
C ALA A 29 14.60 -1.84 2.13
N ARG A 30 14.08 -2.54 1.13
CA ARG A 30 14.50 -2.39 -0.28
C ARG A 30 14.15 -1.01 -0.85
N LEU A 31 13.00 -0.45 -0.48
CA LEU A 31 12.56 0.86 -0.95
C LEU A 31 13.07 2.01 -0.08
N ASP A 32 13.72 1.70 1.05
CA ASP A 32 14.17 2.66 2.07
C ASP A 32 13.03 3.56 2.59
N VAL A 33 11.92 2.94 2.98
CA VAL A 33 10.72 3.65 3.49
C VAL A 33 10.32 3.14 4.87
N GLY A 34 9.76 4.05 5.68
CA GLY A 34 9.26 3.72 7.02
C GLY A 34 7.80 3.22 7.04
N ALA A 35 7.09 3.27 5.91
CA ALA A 35 5.70 2.84 5.81
C ALA A 35 5.36 2.38 4.39
N LEU A 36 4.47 1.40 4.27
CA LEU A 36 3.86 0.98 3.02
C LEU A 36 2.34 1.05 3.13
N PRO A 37 1.63 1.72 2.20
CA PRO A 37 0.19 1.58 2.08
C PRO A 37 -0.19 0.15 1.72
N ILE A 38 -1.33 -0.30 2.24
CA ILE A 38 -1.93 -1.59 1.87
C ILE A 38 -2.95 -1.32 0.76
N CYS A 39 -2.83 -2.03 -0.37
CA CYS A 39 -3.78 -1.98 -1.48
C CYS A 39 -4.37 -3.38 -1.73
N GLY A 40 -5.70 -3.54 -1.68
CA GLY A 40 -6.39 -4.85 -1.72
C GLY A 40 -6.31 -5.59 -0.36
N SER A 41 -7.07 -6.65 -0.02
CA SER A 41 -8.41 -7.04 -0.49
C SER A 41 -9.43 -6.80 0.65
N LEU A 42 -10.59 -6.24 0.30
CA LEU A 42 -11.79 -6.30 1.13
C LEU A 42 -12.66 -7.35 0.45
N GLN A 43 -12.51 -8.62 0.84
CA GLN A 43 -13.41 -9.67 0.36
C GLN A 43 -14.78 -9.38 0.96
N ALA A 44 -15.61 -8.63 0.24
CA ALA A 44 -17.04 -8.66 0.45
C ALA A 44 -17.46 -10.13 0.32
N THR A 45 -17.93 -10.71 1.41
CA THR A 45 -18.47 -12.06 1.43
C THR A 45 -19.59 -12.15 0.40
N SER A 46 -19.33 -12.74 -0.76
CA SER A 46 -20.39 -13.33 -1.57
C SER A 46 -20.58 -14.76 -1.09
N SER A 47 -21.64 -15.00 -0.31
CA SER A 47 -22.51 -16.18 -0.41
C SER A 47 -23.41 -16.28 0.82
N GLY A 48 -24.70 -16.02 0.58
CA GLY A 48 -25.81 -16.15 1.50
C GLY A 48 -27.03 -15.51 0.88
#